data_AF-A0A7Y0NQA7-F1
#
_entry.id   AF-A0A7Y0NQA7-F1
#
_cell.length_a   1.000
_cell.length_b   1.000
_cell.length_c   1.000
_cell.angle_alpha   90.00
_cell.angle_beta   90.00
_cell.angle_gamma   90.00
#
_symmetry.space_group_name_H-M   'P 1'
#
loop_
_entity.id
_entity.type
_entity.pdbx_description
1 polymer ?
#
loop_
_entity_poly.entity_id
_entity_poly.type
_entity_poly.pdbx_seq_one_letter_code
_entity_poly.pdbx_strand_id
1 'polypeptide(L)'
;MSLKDFSQYVEDIIEKENGSFFIETKDDDEISLQKINHGEADKIKDNREKSLRFYIVSENLDTIFQTEIFDELEPIIIDGEGGRKTDESCFIQMIICSMGCSPIMNKSFI
;
A
#
# COMPACT_ATOMS: atom_id res chain seq x y z
N MET A 1 -5.13 -13.64 2.74
CA MET A 1 -5.76 -12.40 3.25
C MET A 1 -5.91 -11.42 2.09
N SER A 2 -7.05 -10.73 1.93
CA SER A 2 -7.21 -9.72 0.87
C SER A 2 -6.63 -8.36 1.28
N LEU A 3 -6.36 -7.46 0.33
CA LEU A 3 -5.90 -6.10 0.63
C LEU A 3 -6.94 -5.31 1.47
N LYS A 4 -8.24 -5.61 1.27
CA LYS A 4 -9.34 -5.08 2.07
C LYS A 4 -9.28 -5.56 3.53
N ASP A 5 -8.96 -6.83 3.77
CA ASP A 5 -8.79 -7.34 5.14
C ASP A 5 -7.54 -6.74 5.79
N PHE A 6 -6.51 -6.49 4.98
CA PHE A 6 -5.25 -5.92 5.44
C PHE A 6 -5.37 -4.44 5.83
N SER A 7 -6.21 -3.66 5.12
CA SER A 7 -6.35 -2.23 5.40
C SER A 7 -6.80 -1.92 6.83
N GLN A 8 -7.56 -2.83 7.46
CA GLN A 8 -7.95 -2.70 8.87
C GLN A 8 -6.74 -2.64 9.81
N TYR A 9 -5.69 -3.41 9.52
CA TYR A 9 -4.45 -3.37 10.30
C TYR A 9 -3.61 -2.13 9.99
N VAL A 10 -3.77 -1.57 8.79
CA VAL A 10 -3.08 -0.35 8.35
C VAL A 10 -3.71 0.89 8.98
N GLU A 11 -5.02 0.91 9.17
CA GLU A 11 -5.74 2.00 9.85
C GLU A 11 -5.15 2.31 11.24
N ASP A 12 -4.89 1.27 12.05
CA ASP A 12 -4.27 1.40 13.37
C ASP A 12 -2.85 2.02 13.31
N ILE A 13 -2.09 1.72 12.26
CA ILE A 13 -0.73 2.24 12.06
C ILE A 13 -0.82 3.72 11.69
N ILE A 14 -1.72 4.07 10.78
CA ILE A 14 -1.89 5.43 10.28
C ILE A 14 -2.42 6.37 11.35
N GLU A 15 -3.36 5.91 12.18
CA GLU A 15 -3.89 6.73 13.27
C GLU A 15 -2.81 7.07 14.31
N LYS A 16 -1.91 6.12 14.60
CA LYS A 16 -0.81 6.33 15.57
C LYS A 16 0.29 7.25 15.04
N GLU A 17 0.66 7.07 13.78
CA GLU A 17 1.80 7.78 13.17
C GLU A 17 1.37 9.05 12.40
N ASN A 18 0.06 9.37 12.38
CA ASN A 18 -0.51 10.44 11.55
C ASN A 18 -0.07 10.32 10.08
N GLY A 19 -0.15 9.10 9.55
CA GLY A 19 0.31 8.76 8.20
C GLY A 19 -0.77 8.87 7.11
N SER A 20 -0.47 8.33 5.94
CA SER A 20 -1.41 8.18 4.83
C SER A 20 -1.32 6.79 4.20
N PHE A 21 -2.47 6.24 3.79
CA PHE A 21 -2.57 4.99 3.02
C PHE A 21 -2.92 5.30 1.58
N PHE A 22 -2.17 4.76 0.63
CA PHE A 22 -2.49 4.82 -0.79
C PHE A 22 -2.54 3.43 -1.40
N ILE A 23 -3.48 3.22 -2.32
CA ILE A 23 -3.61 1.99 -3.09
C ILE A 23 -3.60 2.32 -4.57
N GLU A 24 -2.95 1.47 -5.35
CA GLU A 24 -2.96 1.52 -6.81
C GLU A 24 -4.37 1.26 -7.36
N THR A 25 -4.86 2.18 -8.17
CA THR A 25 -6.05 2.02 -9.00
C THR A 25 -5.64 1.97 -10.47
N LYS A 26 -6.11 0.92 -11.17
CA LYS A 26 -5.86 0.70 -12.60
C LYS A 26 -7.15 0.92 -13.37
N ASP A 27 -7.24 2.06 -14.05
CA ASP A 27 -8.34 2.37 -14.98
C ASP A 27 -7.79 2.43 -16.40
N ASP A 28 -8.32 1.56 -17.28
CA ASP A 28 -7.97 1.34 -18.68
C ASP A 28 -6.46 1.19 -18.98
N ASP A 29 -5.67 2.27 -18.90
CA ASP A 29 -4.21 2.29 -19.11
C ASP A 29 -3.46 3.25 -18.15
N GLU A 30 -4.15 3.91 -17.22
CA GLU A 30 -3.55 4.84 -16.26
C GLU A 30 -3.47 4.21 -14.87
N ILE A 31 -2.26 4.26 -14.30
CA ILE A 31 -2.01 3.87 -12.93
C ILE A 31 -2.11 5.12 -12.06
N SER A 32 -3.11 5.15 -11.18
CA SER A 32 -3.32 6.23 -10.21
C SER A 32 -3.20 5.71 -8.78
N LEU A 33 -2.97 6.61 -7.83
CA LEU A 33 -2.94 6.29 -6.40
C LEU A 33 -4.15 6.91 -5.72
N GLN A 34 -4.94 6.07 -5.06
CA GLN A 34 -6.10 6.50 -4.29
C GLN A 34 -5.75 6.50 -2.80
N LYS A 35 -5.92 7.64 -2.13
CA LYS A 35 -5.88 7.71 -0.67
C LYS A 35 -7.07 6.97 -0.08
N ILE A 36 -6.81 6.10 0.89
CA ILE A 36 -7.85 5.40 1.65
C ILE A 36 -7.88 5.98 3.05
N ASN A 37 -8.98 6.64 3.41
CA ASN A 37 -9.15 7.17 4.76
C ASN A 37 -9.68 6.09 5.71
N HIS A 38 -9.59 6.37 7.01
CA HIS A 38 -10.13 5.51 8.06
C HIS A 38 -11.61 5.19 7.81
N GLY A 39 -11.97 3.90 7.90
CA GLY A 39 -13.32 3.42 7.67
C GLY A 39 -13.72 3.32 6.19
N GLU A 40 -12.80 3.61 5.26
CA GLU A 40 -13.05 3.54 3.81
C GLU A 40 -12.56 2.23 3.17
N ALA A 41 -12.34 1.18 3.97
CA ALA A 41 -11.94 -0.16 3.50
C ALA A 41 -12.89 -0.72 2.42
N ASP A 42 -14.17 -0.33 2.43
CA ASP A 42 -15.15 -0.72 1.41
C ASP A 42 -14.89 -0.11 0.03
N LYS A 43 -14.11 0.98 -0.07
CA LYS A 43 -13.70 1.56 -1.35
C LYS A 43 -12.61 0.73 -2.05
N ILE A 44 -11.92 -0.12 -1.30
CA ILE A 44 -10.92 -1.04 -1.85
C ILE A 44 -11.67 -2.09 -2.65
N LYS A 45 -11.73 -1.90 -3.97
CA LYS A 45 -12.29 -2.90 -4.89
C LYS A 45 -11.57 -4.23 -4.66
N ASP A 46 -12.35 -5.30 -4.58
CA ASP A 46 -11.81 -6.66 -4.45
C ASP A 46 -11.21 -7.09 -5.80
N ASN A 47 -10.01 -6.58 -6.07
CA ASN A 47 -9.23 -6.83 -7.26
C ASN A 47 -8.22 -7.96 -7.00
N ARG A 48 -8.62 -9.03 -6.30
CA ARG A 48 -7.74 -10.19 -6.02
C ARG A 48 -7.00 -10.70 -7.26
N GLU A 49 -7.60 -10.61 -8.44
CA GLU A 49 -7.02 -11.06 -9.71
C GLU A 49 -5.93 -10.12 -10.27
N LYS A 50 -5.90 -8.86 -9.83
CA LYS A 50 -4.90 -7.88 -10.23
C LYS A 50 -4.02 -7.61 -9.02
N SER A 51 -2.77 -8.06 -9.04
CA SER A 51 -1.77 -7.58 -8.08
C SER A 51 -1.84 -6.05 -8.00
N LEU A 52 -2.20 -5.53 -6.84
CA LEU A 52 -2.26 -4.09 -6.58
C LEU A 52 -1.11 -3.73 -5.65
N ARG A 53 -0.43 -2.65 -5.97
CA ARG A 53 0.51 -2.02 -5.05
C ARG A 53 -0.21 -1.14 -4.03
N PHE A 54 0.38 -1.00 -2.87
CA PHE A 54 -0.07 -0.08 -1.83
C PHE A 54 1.13 0.56 -1.14
N TYR A 55 0.88 1.72 -0.55
CA TYR A 55 1.90 2.55 0.07
C TYR A 55 1.39 3.09 1.40
N ILE A 56 2.20 2.96 2.45
CA ILE A 56 1.93 3.58 3.75
C ILE A 56 3.04 4.58 4.01
N VAL A 57 2.67 5.84 4.16
CA VAL A 57 3.58 6.96 4.36
C VAL A 57 3.43 7.47 5.78
N SER A 58 4.54 7.78 6.45
CA SER A 58 4.53 8.35 7.81
C SER A 58 4.14 9.83 7.88
N GLU A 59 3.62 10.41 6.80
CA GLU A 59 3.13 11.78 6.71
C GLU A 59 1.70 11.79 6.17
N ASN A 60 0.88 12.71 6.68
CA ASN A 60 -0.50 12.87 6.23
C ASN A 60 -0.56 13.72 4.95
N LEU A 61 -0.39 13.05 3.82
CA LEU A 61 -0.45 13.63 2.48
C LEU A 61 -1.85 13.48 1.89
N ASP A 62 -2.36 14.50 1.19
CA ASP A 62 -3.64 14.43 0.46
C ASP A 62 -3.51 13.71 -0.88
N THR A 63 -2.37 13.88 -1.53
CA THR A 63 -2.02 13.26 -2.82
C THR A 63 -0.55 12.90 -2.82
N ILE A 64 -0.21 11.78 -3.47
CA ILE A 64 1.17 11.41 -3.74
C ILE A 64 1.24 10.89 -5.18
N PHE A 65 2.27 11.29 -5.92
CA PHE A 65 2.56 10.73 -7.23
C PHE A 65 3.51 9.54 -7.09
N GLN A 66 3.38 8.53 -7.96
CA GLN A 66 4.31 7.40 -7.95
C GLN A 66 5.77 7.84 -8.09
N THR A 67 6.04 8.94 -8.80
CA THR A 67 7.39 9.51 -8.92
C THR A 67 7.91 10.06 -7.60
N GLU A 68 7.05 10.63 -6.76
CA GLU A 68 7.40 11.21 -5.47
C GLU A 68 7.72 10.13 -4.42
N ILE A 69 7.11 8.95 -4.55
CA ILE A 69 7.40 7.77 -3.71
C ILE A 69 8.87 7.34 -3.82
N PHE A 70 9.51 7.62 -4.96
CA PHE A 70 10.91 7.27 -5.22
C PHE A 70 11.86 8.47 -5.10
N ASP A 71 11.36 9.68 -4.86
CA ASP A 71 12.20 10.86 -4.65
C ASP A 71 12.71 10.93 -3.19
N GLU A 72 13.97 11.35 -3.04
CA GLU A 72 14.81 11.23 -1.83
C GLU A 72 14.39 12.11 -0.62
N LEU A 73 13.11 12.43 -0.44
CA LEU A 73 12.68 13.45 0.52
C LEU A 73 11.66 13.00 1.58
N GLU A 74 11.16 11.76 1.58
CA GLU A 74 10.14 11.34 2.56
C GLU A 74 10.58 10.30 3.61
N PRO A 75 10.01 10.34 4.84
CA PRO A 75 10.70 9.84 6.03
C PRO A 75 10.70 8.31 6.15
N ILE A 76 9.57 7.63 5.88
CA ILE A 76 9.43 6.16 5.86
C ILE A 76 8.25 5.80 4.95
N ILE A 77 8.49 4.92 3.97
CA ILE A 77 7.44 4.37 3.09
C ILE A 77 7.44 2.84 3.22
N ILE A 78 6.27 2.26 3.50
CA ILE A 78 6.03 0.83 3.31
C ILE A 78 5.46 0.66 1.89
N ASP A 79 6.24 0.08 0.99
CA ASP A 79 5.79 -0.35 -0.34
C ASP A 79 5.35 -1.81 -0.23
N GLY A 80 4.16 -2.13 -0.69
CA GLY A 80 3.69 -3.50 -0.68
C GLY A 80 2.86 -3.85 -1.90
N GLU A 81 2.77 -5.15 -2.16
CA GLU A 81 1.92 -5.72 -3.19
C GLU A 81 1.00 -6.75 -2.56
N GLY A 82 -0.29 -6.64 -2.84
CA GLY A 82 -1.31 -7.59 -2.44
C GLY A 82 -2.03 -8.18 -3.65
N GLY A 83 -2.24 -9.48 -3.67
CA GLY A 83 -2.90 -10.15 -4.79
C GLY A 83 -3.12 -11.64 -4.59
N ARG A 84 -3.61 -12.31 -5.64
CA ARG A 84 -3.82 -13.76 -5.66
C ARG A 84 -2.59 -14.48 -6.21
N LYS A 85 -2.03 -15.41 -5.44
CA LYS A 85 -0.88 -16.25 -5.87
C LYS A 85 -1.36 -17.49 -6.63
N THR A 86 -2.50 -18.06 -6.21
CA THR A 86 -3.22 -19.16 -6.87
C THR A 86 -4.72 -19.01 -6.65
N ASP A 87 -5.56 -19.77 -7.35
CA ASP A 87 -7.03 -19.76 -7.15
C ASP A 87 -7.45 -19.96 -5.68
N GLU A 88 -6.61 -20.58 -4.84
CA GLU A 88 -6.91 -20.82 -3.43
C GLU A 88 -6.08 -19.97 -2.45
N SER A 89 -5.13 -19.15 -2.93
CA SER A 89 -4.22 -18.40 -2.04
C SER A 89 -4.04 -16.93 -2.45
N CYS A 90 -4.05 -16.05 -1.44
CA CYS A 90 -3.73 -14.63 -1.58
C CYS A 90 -2.43 -14.34 -0.84
N PHE A 91 -1.63 -13.40 -1.33
CA PHE A 91 -0.39 -12.98 -0.68
C PHE A 91 -0.39 -11.48 -0.42
N ILE A 92 0.37 -11.09 0.59
CA ILE A 92 0.77 -9.71 0.84
C ILE A 92 2.28 -9.71 1.01
N GLN A 93 2.97 -8.99 0.14
CA GLN A 93 4.39 -8.72 0.28
C GLN A 93 4.57 -7.27 0.70
N MET A 94 5.38 -7.05 1.74
CA MET A 94 5.73 -5.71 2.20
C MET A 94 7.23 -5.53 2.22
N ILE A 95 7.64 -4.36 1.78
CA ILE A 95 9.00 -3.87 1.78
C ILE A 95 8.99 -2.55 2.55
N ILE A 96 9.75 -2.51 3.64
CA ILE A 96 10.00 -1.26 4.37
C ILE A 96 11.17 -0.57 3.70
N CYS A 97 10.93 0.62 3.17
CA CYS A 97 11.93 1.48 2.56
C CYS A 97 12.30 2.60 3.54
N SER A 98 13.58 2.67 3.93
CA SER A 98 14.20 3.89 4.46
C SER A 98 15.28 4.28 3.49
N MET A 99 15.46 5.58 3.27
CA MET A 99 16.27 6.12 2.19
C MET A 99 17.67 5.51 2.03
N GLY A 100 18.10 5.36 0.77
CA GLY A 100 19.51 5.18 0.39
C GLY A 100 20.10 3.77 0.48
N CYS A 101 19.37 2.75 0.93
CA CYS A 101 19.88 1.38 0.91
C CYS A 101 18.75 0.37 0.77
N SER A 102 19.12 -0.78 0.21
CA SER A 102 18.42 -2.07 0.15
C SER A 102 17.26 -2.23 1.15
N PRO A 103 16.18 -2.93 0.76
CA PRO A 103 14.98 -3.12 1.60
C PRO A 103 15.35 -3.46 3.04
N ILE A 104 14.90 -2.65 4.01
CA ILE A 104 15.24 -2.86 5.43
C ILE A 104 14.66 -4.19 5.92
N MET A 105 13.48 -4.53 5.38
CA MET A 105 12.77 -5.76 5.69
C MET A 105 11.89 -6.12 4.51
N ASN A 106 11.98 -7.37 4.05
CA ASN A 106 11.05 -7.97 3.09
C ASN A 106 10.31 -9.10 3.80
N LYS A 107 9.00 -8.97 3.95
CA LYS A 107 8.14 -10.00 4.55
C LYS A 107 7.02 -10.36 3.59
N SER A 108 6.82 -11.66 3.41
CA SER A 108 5.70 -12.22 2.65
C SER A 108 4.76 -12.94 3.60
N PHE A 109 3.48 -12.61 3.49
CA PHE A 109 2.37 -13.28 4.18
C PHE A 109 1.59 -14.04 3.11
N ILE A 110 1.31 -15.32 3.36
CA ILE A 110 0.52 -16.22 2.50
C ILE A 110 -0.71 -16.63 3.30
#